data_AF-A0AAU0R3H7-F1
#
_entry.id   AF-A0AAU0R3H7-F1
#
_cell.length_a   1.000
_cell.length_b   1.000
_cell.length_c   1.000
_cell.angle_alpha   90.00
_cell.angle_beta   90.00
_cell.angle_gamma   90.00
#
_symmetry.space_group_name_H-M   'P 1'
#
loop_
_entity.id
_entity.type
_entity.pdbx_description
1 polymer ?
#
loop_
_entity_poly.entity_id
_entity_poly.type
_entity_poly.pdbx_seq_one_letter_code
_entity_poly.pdbx_strand_id
1 'polypeptide(L)'
;MQSQRYFIERSFQDAKQEAGMSDYQVRGWLAWHHHMVLVMMALHFILSEKVLFKNEYPLLSAYDIRDIMIRVYAKENHNAQNVMEQIRKRHEQRRLEELKKDSS
;
A
#
# COMPACT_ATOMS: atom_id res chain seq x y z
N MET A 1 31.62 3.20 -3.15
CA MET A 1 30.55 2.87 -4.14
C MET A 1 29.85 1.53 -3.89
N GLN A 2 30.50 0.47 -3.38
CA GLN A 2 29.83 -0.83 -3.14
C GLN A 2 28.63 -0.79 -2.17
N SER A 3 28.63 0.11 -1.18
CA SER A 3 27.53 0.24 -0.21
C SER A 3 26.21 0.67 -0.85
N GLN A 4 26.23 1.51 -1.90
CA GLN A 4 25.01 1.95 -2.59
C GLN A 4 24.34 0.81 -3.38
N ARG A 5 25.15 -0.07 -3.99
CA ARG A 5 24.65 -1.26 -4.72
C ARG A 5 23.85 -2.17 -3.80
N TYR A 6 24.33 -2.39 -2.58
CA TYR A 6 23.63 -3.21 -1.60
C TYR A 6 22.23 -2.67 -1.29
N PHE A 7 22.07 -1.37 -1.09
CA PHE A 7 20.76 -0.77 -0.82
C PHE A 7 19.80 -0.88 -2.01
N ILE A 8 20.31 -0.75 -3.23
CA ILE A 8 19.52 -0.93 -4.45
C ILE A 8 19.04 -2.39 -4.56
N GLU A 9 19.95 -3.35 -4.42
CA GLU A 9 19.62 -4.78 -4.48
C GLU A 9 18.63 -5.18 -3.39
N ARG A 10 18.82 -4.67 -2.18
CA ARG A 10 17.92 -4.91 -1.07
C ARG A 10 16.53 -4.34 -1.32
N SER A 11 16.45 -3.14 -1.90
CA SER A 11 15.16 -2.53 -2.26
C SER A 11 14.42 -3.35 -3.32
N PHE A 12 15.12 -3.88 -4.33
CA PHE A 12 14.52 -4.78 -5.31
C PHE A 12 14.14 -6.15 -4.73
N GLN A 13 14.90 -6.65 -3.75
CA GLN A 13 14.55 -7.87 -3.03
C GLN A 13 13.24 -7.68 -2.27
N ASP A 14 13.14 -6.62 -1.46
CA ASP A 14 11.94 -6.30 -0.70
C ASP A 14 10.75 -6.02 -1.66
N ALA A 15 10.97 -5.38 -2.81
CA ALA A 15 9.93 -5.15 -3.83
C ALA A 15 9.30 -6.46 -4.34
N LYS A 16 10.13 -7.45 -4.63
CA LYS A 16 9.68 -8.76 -5.12
C LYS A 16 8.98 -9.56 -4.03
N GLN A 17 9.57 -9.63 -2.84
CA GLN A 17 9.09 -10.48 -1.75
C GLN A 17 7.87 -9.91 -1.04
N GLU A 18 7.80 -8.59 -0.89
CA GLU A 18 6.85 -7.93 0.01
C GLU A 18 5.72 -7.18 -0.72
N ALA A 19 6.01 -6.66 -1.92
CA ALA A 19 5.10 -5.83 -2.69
C ALA A 19 4.61 -6.49 -4.00
N GLY A 20 4.93 -7.76 -4.23
CA GLY A 20 4.45 -8.53 -5.39
C GLY A 20 4.99 -8.02 -6.73
N MET A 21 6.20 -7.44 -6.77
CA MET A 21 6.81 -6.95 -8.00
C MET A 21 6.99 -8.07 -9.06
N SER A 22 7.24 -9.31 -8.62
CA SER A 22 7.38 -10.48 -9.50
C SER A 22 6.06 -11.14 -9.88
N ASP A 23 4.96 -10.77 -9.23
CA ASP A 23 3.69 -11.51 -9.30
C ASP A 23 2.70 -10.89 -10.30
N TYR A 24 3.18 -9.92 -11.10
CA TYR A 24 2.42 -9.24 -12.13
C TYR A 24 2.19 -10.14 -13.35
N GLN A 25 0.92 -10.37 -13.71
CA GLN A 25 0.53 -11.30 -14.78
C GLN A 25 0.01 -10.62 -16.07
N VAL A 26 -0.24 -9.31 -16.04
CA VAL A 26 -0.85 -8.59 -17.16
C VAL A 26 0.21 -8.25 -18.22
N ARG A 27 -0.15 -8.24 -19.51
CA ARG A 27 0.82 -8.06 -20.62
C ARG A 27 0.79 -6.68 -21.27
N GLY A 28 -0.02 -5.76 -20.76
CA GLY A 28 -0.13 -4.39 -21.25
C GLY A 28 0.94 -3.48 -20.63
N TRP A 29 1.53 -2.60 -21.45
CA TRP A 29 2.50 -1.60 -21.00
C TRP A 29 1.93 -0.67 -19.92
N LEU A 30 0.72 -0.16 -20.14
CA LEU A 30 0.06 0.75 -19.19
C LEU A 30 -0.26 0.05 -17.86
N ALA A 31 -0.78 -1.17 -17.91
CA ALA A 31 -1.05 -1.97 -16.72
C ALA A 31 0.24 -2.27 -15.93
N TRP A 32 1.37 -2.47 -16.63
CA TRP A 32 2.66 -2.69 -15.99
C TRP A 32 3.15 -1.42 -15.28
N HIS A 33 2.96 -0.25 -15.89
CA HIS A 33 3.27 1.03 -15.25
C HIS A 33 2.46 1.22 -13.98
N HIS A 34 1.15 0.99 -14.04
CA HIS A 34 0.29 1.09 -12.86
C HIS A 34 0.74 0.12 -11.75
N HIS A 35 1.06 -1.13 -12.09
CA HIS A 35 1.59 -2.09 -11.13
C HIS A 35 2.89 -1.60 -10.49
N MET A 36 3.85 -1.13 -11.28
CA MET A 36 5.12 -0.62 -10.77
C MET A 36 4.93 0.61 -9.88
N VAL A 37 3.99 1.50 -10.20
CA VAL A 37 3.64 2.64 -9.34
C VAL A 37 3.06 2.15 -8.00
N LEU A 38 2.17 1.16 -8.00
CA LEU A 38 1.64 0.56 -6.77
C LEU A 38 2.76 -0.08 -5.92
N VAL A 39 3.67 -0.83 -6.55
CA VAL A 39 4.85 -1.42 -5.89
C VAL A 39 5.71 -0.34 -5.26
N MET A 40 6.00 0.75 -5.99
CA MET A 40 6.79 1.87 -5.47
C MET A 40 6.11 2.55 -4.27
N MET A 41 4.78 2.73 -4.30
CA MET A 41 4.04 3.28 -3.17
C MET A 41 4.07 2.36 -1.95
N ALA A 42 3.91 1.05 -2.14
CA ALA A 42 4.01 0.08 -1.04
C ALA A 42 5.41 0.07 -0.40
N LEU A 43 6.47 0.10 -1.22
CA LEU A 43 7.84 0.20 -0.73
C LEU A 43 8.11 1.52 -0.01
N HIS A 44 7.57 2.62 -0.52
CA HIS A 44 7.70 3.92 0.13
C HIS A 44 7.03 3.93 1.52
N PHE A 45 5.85 3.31 1.64
CA PHE A 45 5.19 3.13 2.94
C PHE A 45 6.07 2.29 3.88
N ILE A 46 6.51 1.11 3.46
CA ILE A 46 7.36 0.22 4.28
C ILE A 46 8.64 0.95 4.73
N LEU A 47 9.31 1.67 3.84
CA LEU A 47 10.51 2.42 4.17
C LEU A 47 10.22 3.52 5.19
N SER A 48 9.13 4.26 5.01
CA SER A 48 8.71 5.31 5.94
C SER A 48 8.50 4.77 7.35
N GLU A 49 7.80 3.63 7.48
CA GLU A 49 7.59 2.97 8.77
C GLU A 49 8.92 2.50 9.40
N LYS A 50 9.84 1.91 8.61
CA LYS A 50 11.18 1.50 9.11
C LYS A 50 11.98 2.68 9.63
N VAL A 51 11.89 3.83 8.96
CA VAL A 51 12.59 5.06 9.38
C VAL A 51 11.96 5.62 10.65
N LEU A 52 10.62 5.64 10.73
CA LEU A 52 9.86 6.11 11.88
C LEU A 52 10.19 5.32 13.14
N PHE A 53 10.18 3.99 13.05
CA PHE A 53 10.36 3.09 14.20
C PHE A 53 11.82 2.65 14.44
N LYS A 54 12.78 3.21 13.71
CA LYS A 54 14.20 2.80 13.75
C LYS A 54 14.80 2.75 15.15
N ASN A 55 14.44 3.69 16.02
CA ASN A 55 15.02 3.78 17.37
C ASN A 55 14.38 2.79 18.37
N GLU A 56 13.10 2.48 18.19
CA GLU A 56 12.34 1.60 19.09
C GLU A 56 12.50 0.13 18.67
N TYR A 57 12.48 -0.12 17.36
CA TYR A 57 12.60 -1.44 16.76
C TYR A 57 13.72 -1.44 15.69
N PRO A 58 15.00 -1.45 16.08
CA PRO A 58 16.13 -1.35 15.14
C PRO A 58 16.26 -2.51 14.16
N LEU A 59 15.59 -3.64 14.46
CA LEU A 59 15.57 -4.84 13.61
C LEU A 59 14.25 -4.99 12.84
N LEU A 60 13.38 -3.97 12.81
CA LEU A 60 12.10 -4.02 12.11
C LEU A 60 12.31 -4.28 10.61
N SER A 61 11.80 -5.41 10.13
CA SER A 61 11.96 -5.83 8.74
C SER A 61 10.79 -5.35 7.87
N ALA A 62 11.00 -5.39 6.55
CA ALA A 62 9.93 -5.11 5.59
C ALA A 62 8.78 -6.14 5.71
N TYR A 63 9.14 -7.39 5.98
CA TYR A 63 8.21 -8.48 6.26
C TYR A 63 7.30 -8.18 7.45
N ASP A 64 7.87 -7.68 8.55
CA ASP A 64 7.09 -7.40 9.76
C ASP A 64 6.04 -6.31 9.50
N ILE A 65 6.43 -5.25 8.78
CA ILE A 65 5.49 -4.17 8.42
C ILE A 65 4.41 -4.68 7.47
N ARG A 66 4.77 -5.50 6.47
CA ARG A 66 3.79 -6.13 5.57
C ARG A 66 2.84 -7.05 6.34
N ASP A 67 3.37 -7.87 7.25
CA ASP A 67 2.59 -8.80 8.07
C ASP A 67 1.66 -8.06 9.05
N ILE A 68 2.13 -6.97 9.67
CA ILE A 68 1.29 -6.06 10.47
C ILE A 68 0.20 -5.45 9.59
N MET A 69 0.54 -4.93 8.41
CA MET A 69 -0.45 -4.34 7.51
C MET A 69 -1.52 -5.36 7.11
N ILE A 70 -1.14 -6.59 6.76
CA ILE A 70 -2.09 -7.67 6.47
C ILE A 70 -2.90 -8.01 7.72
N ARG A 71 -2.30 -8.13 8.91
CA ARG A 71 -3.03 -8.53 10.12
C ARG A 71 -3.91 -7.43 10.70
N VAL A 72 -3.56 -6.17 10.53
CA VAL A 72 -4.32 -5.02 11.06
C VAL A 72 -5.42 -4.61 10.09
N TYR A 73 -5.14 -4.63 8.78
CA TYR A 73 -6.12 -4.22 7.76
C TYR A 73 -6.92 -5.39 7.17
N ALA A 74 -6.38 -6.61 7.11
CA ALA A 74 -7.11 -7.79 6.64
C ALA A 74 -7.73 -8.61 7.78
N LYS A 75 -7.29 -8.44 9.04
CA LYS A 75 -7.94 -9.00 10.23
C LYS A 75 -8.59 -7.84 10.98
N GLU A 76 -9.90 -7.72 10.83
CA GLU A 76 -10.73 -6.67 11.41
C GLU A 76 -10.36 -6.34 12.86
N ASN A 77 -9.89 -5.11 13.07
CA ASN A 77 -10.45 -4.27 14.13
C ASN A 77 -10.67 -2.84 13.62
N HIS A 78 -11.27 -2.75 12.42
CA HIS A 78 -12.33 -1.77 12.30
C HIS A 78 -13.31 -2.07 13.43
N ASN A 79 -13.63 -1.12 14.30
CA ASN A 79 -14.99 -1.21 14.81
C ASN A 79 -15.88 -1.21 13.55
N ALA A 80 -16.62 -2.28 13.30
CA ALA A 80 -17.43 -2.49 12.09
C ALA A 80 -18.32 -1.27 11.79
N GLN A 81 -18.71 -0.53 12.84
CA GLN A 81 -19.45 0.72 12.71
C GLN A 81 -18.67 1.84 11.99
N ASN A 82 -17.37 2.00 12.23
CA ASN A 82 -16.58 3.09 11.63
C ASN A 82 -16.31 2.88 10.14
N VAL A 83 -16.17 1.64 9.69
CA VAL A 83 -16.08 1.33 8.25
C VAL A 83 -17.43 1.50 7.57
N MET A 84 -18.51 1.07 8.20
CA MET A 84 -19.86 1.26 7.67
C MET A 84 -20.23 2.74 7.56
N GLU A 85 -19.73 3.58 8.46
CA GLU A 85 -19.86 5.03 8.42
C GLU A 85 -19.11 5.65 7.23
N GLN A 86 -17.85 5.24 7.00
CA GLN A 86 -17.07 5.70 5.84
C GLN A 86 -17.66 5.22 4.50
N ILE A 87 -18.26 4.03 4.47
CA ILE A 87 -18.95 3.53 3.28
C ILE A 87 -20.23 4.34 3.02
N ARG A 88 -21.06 4.59 4.05
CA ARG A 88 -22.29 5.38 3.90
C ARG A 88 -22.00 6.80 3.40
N LYS A 89 -21.01 7.50 3.96
CA LYS A 89 -20.61 8.85 3.52
C LYS A 89 -20.20 8.90 2.03
N ARG A 90 -19.44 7.90 1.57
CA ARG A 90 -19.03 7.80 0.15
C ARG A 90 -20.18 7.46 -0.80
N HIS A 91 -21.25 6.80 -0.33
CA HIS A 91 -22.44 6.50 -1.14
C HIS A 91 -23.38 7.69 -1.23
N GLU A 92 -23.48 8.48 -0.16
CA GLU A 92 -24.27 9.71 -0.15
C GLU A 92 -23.66 10.79 -1.06
N GLN A 93 -22.33 10.97 -1.03
CA GLN A 93 -21.62 11.89 -1.92
C GLN A 93 -21.86 11.57 -3.41
N ARG A 94 -21.78 10.29 -3.79
CA ARG A 94 -22.04 9.85 -5.16
C ARG A 94 -23.50 10.08 -5.60
N ARG A 95 -24.47 9.82 -4.72
CA ARG A 95 -25.90 10.10 -4.98
C ARG A 95 -26.17 11.59 -5.17
N LEU A 96 -25.52 12.43 -4.37
CA LEU A 96 -25.64 13.89 -4.48
C LEU A 96 -25.00 14.41 -5.77
N GLU A 97 -23.90 13.81 -6.20
CA GLU A 97 -23.25 14.11 -7.48
C GLU A 97 -24.14 13.69 -8.67
N GLU A 98 -24.83 12.55 -8.59
CA GLU A 98 -25.80 12.10 -9.58
C GLU A 98 -27.02 13.03 -9.68
N LEU A 99 -27.61 13.42 -8.54
CA LEU A 99 -28.75 14.35 -8.51
C LEU A 99 -28.39 15.76 -9.01
N LYS A 100 -27.16 16.22 -8.77
CA LYS A 100 -26.64 17.49 -9.31
C LYS A 100 -26.44 17.43 -10.82
N LYS A 101 -26.14 16.25 -11.36
CA LYS A 101 -25.94 16.02 -12.79
C LYS A 101 -27.27 15.92 -13.55
N ASP A 102 -28.33 15.46 -12.88
CA ASP A 102 -29.69 15.37 -13.46
C ASP A 102 -30.49 16.68 -13.37
N SER A 103 -29.99 17.67 -12.62
CA SER A 103 -30.63 18.98 -12.40
C SER A 103 -29.92 20.17 -13.07
N SER A 104 -28.84 19.92 -13.83
CA SER A 104 -28.17 20.88 -14.72
C SER A 104 -28.37 20.49 -16.19
#